data_AF-A0A928UTF7-F1
#
_entry.id   AF-A0A928UTF7-F1
#
_cell.length_a   1.000
_cell.length_b   1.000
_cell.length_c   1.000
_cell.angle_alpha   90.00
_cell.angle_beta   90.00
_cell.angle_gamma   90.00
#
_symmetry.space_group_name_H-M   'P 1'
#
loop_
_entity.id
_entity.type
_entity.pdbx_description
1 polymer ?
#
loop_
_entity_poly.entity_id
_entity_poly.type
_entity_poly.pdbx_seq_one_letter_code
_entity_poly.pdbx_strand_id
1 'polypeptide(L)'
;MDLKVKNALEAGLLAYAKEEGIDGKAFFSTLENIYDTEAPFMDKVSLLDEAFDTNQQFEELREVAFDLLMINFFSEDIQKLEEDYLDSEEWESIEDQTLDRGTELLNVFLYLRECADEEVNPSLDDFLKEFLLVEDDEFQDEHRIYEKVIANQILIESDYAEIAKTAKTLDIEDELADVFYPIMSFFTEPNPSSEKLTDFSASALNKSYDNAIYQLIINFNK
;
A
#
# COMPACT_ATOMS: atom_id res chain seq x y z
N MET A 1 6.91 15.88 2.94
CA MET A 1 6.52 14.52 2.53
C MET A 1 7.60 13.60 3.06
N ASP A 2 7.19 12.51 3.71
CA ASP A 2 8.11 11.50 4.21
C ASP A 2 8.92 10.87 3.04
N LEU A 3 10.18 10.53 3.30
CA LEU A 3 11.08 10.04 2.27
C LEU A 3 10.69 8.64 1.77
N LYS A 4 10.22 7.74 2.64
CA LYS A 4 9.78 6.40 2.25
C LYS A 4 8.51 6.50 1.40
N VAL A 5 7.54 7.32 1.82
CA VAL A 5 6.33 7.60 1.04
C VAL A 5 6.68 8.17 -0.33
N LYS A 6 7.60 9.14 -0.40
CA LYS A 6 8.02 9.73 -1.68
C LYS A 6 8.63 8.70 -2.63
N ASN A 7 9.58 7.91 -2.14
CA ASN A 7 10.26 6.90 -2.94
C ASN A 7 9.28 5.82 -3.42
N ALA A 8 8.34 5.41 -2.56
CA ALA A 8 7.31 4.45 -2.88
C ALA A 8 6.36 4.97 -3.97
N LEU A 9 5.83 6.20 -3.78
CA LEU A 9 4.92 6.84 -4.71
C LEU A 9 5.56 7.04 -6.09
N GLU A 10 6.79 7.56 -6.13
CA GLU A 10 7.52 7.74 -7.40
C GLU A 10 7.72 6.41 -8.11
N ALA A 11 8.21 5.38 -7.40
CA ALA A 11 8.52 4.09 -7.99
C ALA A 11 7.28 3.38 -8.54
N GLY A 12 6.19 3.32 -7.74
CA GLY A 12 4.95 2.67 -8.14
C GLY A 12 4.30 3.38 -9.34
N LEU A 13 4.19 4.71 -9.28
CA LEU A 13 3.53 5.49 -10.32
C LEU A 13 4.30 5.49 -11.64
N LEU A 14 5.64 5.59 -11.59
CA LEU A 14 6.46 5.49 -12.80
C LEU A 14 6.47 4.07 -13.39
N ALA A 15 6.35 3.03 -12.55
CA ALA A 15 6.20 1.65 -13.03
C ALA A 15 4.86 1.46 -13.75
N TYR A 16 3.76 1.94 -13.17
CA TYR A 16 2.45 1.94 -13.81
C TYR A 16 2.48 2.68 -15.16
N ALA A 17 2.96 3.93 -15.14
CA ALA A 17 3.00 4.77 -16.32
C ALA A 17 3.83 4.15 -17.46
N LYS A 18 4.91 3.44 -17.12
CA LYS A 18 5.76 2.75 -18.09
C LYS A 18 5.03 1.59 -18.76
N GLU A 19 4.28 0.78 -18.01
CA GLU A 19 3.51 -0.34 -18.57
C GLU A 19 2.34 0.15 -19.43
N GLU A 20 1.69 1.24 -19.03
CA GLU A 20 0.61 1.89 -19.80
C GLU A 20 1.12 2.75 -20.97
N GLY A 21 2.42 3.05 -21.04
CA GLY A 21 3.01 3.89 -22.09
C GLY A 21 2.62 5.37 -22.01
N ILE A 22 2.34 5.87 -20.80
CA ILE A 22 1.94 7.25 -20.50
C ILE A 22 3.03 8.01 -19.74
N ASP A 23 2.88 9.33 -19.56
CA ASP A 23 3.82 10.13 -18.76
C ASP A 23 3.38 10.21 -17.30
N GLY A 24 4.13 9.55 -16.41
CA GLY A 24 3.89 9.59 -14.97
C GLY A 24 4.56 10.77 -14.25
N LYS A 25 5.52 11.48 -14.86
CA LYS A 25 6.33 12.47 -14.12
C LYS A 25 5.53 13.70 -13.73
N ALA A 26 4.71 14.22 -14.64
CA ALA A 26 3.87 15.37 -14.38
C ALA A 26 2.83 15.06 -13.28
N PHE A 27 2.27 13.85 -13.30
CA PHE A 27 1.31 13.42 -12.31
C PHE A 27 1.97 13.17 -10.95
N PHE A 28 3.14 12.53 -10.90
CA PHE A 28 3.94 12.40 -9.68
C PHE A 28 4.22 13.76 -9.03
N SER A 29 4.70 14.76 -9.79
CA SER A 29 4.92 16.10 -9.24
C SER A 29 3.64 16.76 -8.73
N THR A 30 2.48 16.41 -9.28
CA THR A 30 1.19 16.90 -8.77
C THR A 30 0.89 16.28 -7.40
N LEU A 31 1.02 14.96 -7.27
CA LEU A 31 0.79 14.24 -6.01
C LEU A 31 1.79 14.65 -4.92
N GLU A 32 3.08 14.82 -5.26
CA GLU A 32 4.12 15.30 -4.34
C GLU A 32 3.73 16.65 -3.73
N ASN A 33 3.29 17.61 -4.56
CA ASN A 33 2.85 18.92 -4.06
C ASN A 33 1.60 18.83 -3.16
N ILE A 34 0.69 17.88 -3.43
CA ILE A 34 -0.49 17.64 -2.58
C ILE A 34 -0.07 17.11 -1.22
N TYR A 35 0.90 16.19 -1.16
CA TYR A 35 1.35 15.63 0.11
C TYR A 35 2.14 16.67 0.94
N ASP A 36 2.91 17.53 0.27
CA ASP A 36 3.73 18.58 0.89
C ASP A 36 2.96 19.82 1.37
N THR A 37 1.70 19.99 0.97
CA THR A 37 0.91 21.14 1.42
C THR A 37 0.69 21.13 2.94
N GLU A 38 0.51 22.31 3.54
CA GLU A 38 0.16 22.47 4.96
C GLU A 38 -1.36 22.47 5.19
N ALA A 39 -2.16 22.09 4.18
CA ALA A 39 -3.60 22.02 4.31
C ALA A 39 -4.04 20.90 5.29
N PRO A 40 -5.20 21.05 5.95
CA PRO A 40 -5.83 19.98 6.72
C PRO A 40 -5.95 18.67 5.94
N PHE A 41 -5.97 17.53 6.63
CA PHE A 41 -5.94 16.22 5.99
C PHE A 41 -7.07 16.04 4.95
N MET A 42 -8.32 16.38 5.30
CA MET A 42 -9.45 16.26 4.35
C MET A 42 -9.36 17.19 3.15
N ASP A 43 -8.67 18.33 3.27
CA ASP A 43 -8.38 19.19 2.12
C ASP A 43 -7.35 18.52 1.19
N LYS A 44 -6.35 17.82 1.75
CA LYS A 44 -5.41 17.00 0.95
C LYS A 44 -6.12 15.85 0.24
N VAL A 45 -7.05 15.16 0.92
CA VAL A 45 -7.88 14.11 0.32
C VAL A 45 -8.70 14.67 -0.86
N SER A 46 -9.32 15.83 -0.69
CA SER A 46 -10.08 16.49 -1.76
C SER A 46 -9.19 16.86 -2.96
N LEU A 47 -7.99 17.37 -2.71
CA LEU A 47 -7.01 17.67 -3.76
C LEU A 47 -6.50 16.42 -4.47
N LEU A 48 -6.29 15.33 -3.72
CA LEU A 48 -5.92 14.02 -4.26
C LEU A 48 -7.01 13.53 -5.21
N ASP A 49 -8.27 13.56 -4.78
CA ASP A 49 -9.40 13.12 -5.59
C ASP A 49 -9.55 13.96 -6.88
N GLU A 50 -9.38 15.29 -6.81
CA GLU A 50 -9.38 16.15 -8.00
C GLU A 50 -8.21 15.83 -8.95
N ALA A 51 -7.04 15.49 -8.40
CA ALA A 51 -5.88 15.12 -9.21
C ALA A 51 -6.14 13.83 -10.01
N PHE A 52 -6.78 12.82 -9.41
CA PHE A 52 -7.16 11.59 -10.12
C PHE A 52 -8.33 11.83 -11.10
N ASP A 53 -9.33 12.64 -10.75
CA ASP A 53 -10.44 12.99 -11.64
C ASP A 53 -9.96 13.64 -12.96
N THR A 54 -8.89 14.46 -12.86
CA THR A 54 -8.26 15.11 -14.01
C THR A 54 -7.25 14.22 -14.75
N ASN A 55 -6.84 13.10 -14.14
CA ASN A 55 -5.87 12.15 -14.67
C ASN A 55 -6.39 10.69 -14.63
N GLN A 56 -7.60 10.45 -15.13
CA GLN A 56 -8.33 9.16 -15.07
C GLN A 56 -7.54 7.93 -15.56
N GLN A 57 -6.50 8.13 -16.37
CA GLN A 57 -5.58 7.06 -16.77
C GLN A 57 -4.80 6.42 -15.60
N PHE A 58 -4.82 7.03 -14.41
CA PHE A 58 -4.20 6.51 -13.19
C PHE A 58 -5.23 6.04 -12.15
N GLU A 59 -6.53 6.00 -12.48
CA GLU A 59 -7.62 5.76 -11.51
C GLU A 59 -7.39 4.53 -10.61
N GLU A 60 -6.83 3.45 -11.17
CA GLU A 60 -6.53 2.22 -10.42
C GLU A 60 -5.59 2.45 -9.23
N LEU A 61 -4.78 3.51 -9.23
CA LEU A 61 -3.85 3.84 -8.16
C LEU A 61 -4.43 4.81 -7.11
N ARG A 62 -5.69 5.26 -7.25
CA ARG A 62 -6.27 6.30 -6.38
C ARG A 62 -6.21 5.90 -4.90
N GLU A 63 -6.76 4.75 -4.57
CA GLU A 63 -6.85 4.31 -3.17
C GLU A 63 -5.48 3.94 -2.59
N VAL A 64 -4.56 3.47 -3.43
CA VAL A 64 -3.16 3.23 -3.02
C VAL A 64 -2.42 4.54 -2.73
N ALA A 65 -2.70 5.59 -3.51
CA ALA A 65 -2.21 6.92 -3.20
C ALA A 65 -2.93 7.53 -1.99
N PHE A 66 -4.16 7.13 -1.68
CA PHE A 66 -4.80 7.50 -0.42
C PHE A 66 -4.08 6.84 0.77
N ASP A 67 -3.75 5.55 0.70
CA ASP A 67 -2.99 4.85 1.76
C ASP A 67 -1.66 5.56 2.06
N LEU A 68 -0.91 5.91 1.01
CA LEU A 68 0.35 6.63 1.16
C LEU A 68 0.17 8.06 1.70
N LEU A 69 -0.95 8.73 1.41
CA LEU A 69 -1.28 10.02 2.00
C LEU A 69 -1.55 9.88 3.50
N MET A 70 -2.28 8.84 3.90
CA MET A 70 -2.53 8.51 5.31
C MET A 70 -1.22 8.20 6.06
N ILE A 71 -0.34 7.38 5.46
CA ILE A 71 0.99 7.11 6.03
C ILE A 71 1.82 8.39 6.15
N ASN A 72 1.81 9.26 5.13
CA ASN A 72 2.51 10.55 5.20
C ASN A 72 1.97 11.43 6.33
N PHE A 73 0.65 11.44 6.54
CA PHE A 73 0.03 12.17 7.63
C PHE A 73 0.56 11.71 8.99
N PHE A 74 0.56 10.40 9.23
CA PHE A 74 1.09 9.83 10.48
C PHE A 74 2.60 9.99 10.65
N SER A 75 3.37 10.09 9.56
CA SER A 75 4.83 10.20 9.64
C SER A 75 5.31 11.64 9.79
N GLU A 76 4.65 12.61 9.15
CA GLU A 76 5.14 14.00 9.05
C GLU A 76 4.18 15.05 9.62
N ASP A 77 2.88 14.92 9.34
CA ASP A 77 1.95 15.99 9.67
C ASP A 77 1.53 15.95 11.13
N ILE A 78 1.36 14.76 11.70
CA ILE A 78 1.02 14.60 13.12
C ILE A 78 2.08 15.21 14.05
N GLN A 79 3.35 15.22 13.63
CA GLN A 79 4.45 15.81 14.40
C GLN A 79 4.32 17.33 14.58
N LYS A 80 3.48 17.97 13.77
CA LYS A 80 3.21 19.42 13.79
C LYS A 80 1.95 19.76 14.58
N LEU A 81 1.19 18.74 14.99
CA LEU A 81 -0.09 18.88 15.70
C LEU A 81 0.12 18.73 17.21
N GLU A 82 -0.96 18.87 17.97
CA GLU A 82 -0.96 18.68 19.43
C GLU A 82 -0.77 17.19 19.78
N GLU A 83 -0.15 16.89 20.93
CA GLU A 83 0.21 15.52 21.33
C GLU A 83 -1.02 14.59 21.46
N ASP A 84 -2.19 15.15 21.72
CA ASP A 84 -3.48 14.48 21.85
C ASP A 84 -4.38 14.61 20.60
N TYR A 85 -3.81 14.98 19.44
CA TYR A 85 -4.60 15.16 18.22
C TYR A 85 -5.39 13.91 17.82
N LEU A 86 -4.83 12.70 18.01
CA LEU A 86 -5.52 11.44 17.72
C LEU A 86 -6.67 11.14 18.70
N ASP A 87 -6.74 11.83 19.83
CA ASP A 87 -7.85 11.73 20.79
C ASP A 87 -8.94 12.81 20.51
N SER A 88 -8.79 13.59 19.44
CA SER A 88 -9.67 14.73 19.15
C SER A 88 -10.93 14.34 18.35
N GLU A 89 -12.00 15.12 18.52
CA GLU A 89 -13.22 15.01 17.70
C GLU A 89 -12.94 15.24 16.21
N GLU A 90 -11.87 15.98 15.87
CA GLU A 90 -11.46 16.19 14.49
C GLU A 90 -10.95 14.89 13.86
N TRP A 91 -10.10 14.15 14.59
CA TRP A 91 -9.57 12.87 14.13
C TRP A 91 -10.67 11.81 14.04
N GLU A 92 -11.53 11.70 15.06
CA GLU A 92 -12.70 10.79 15.03
C GLU A 92 -13.57 11.08 13.79
N SER A 93 -13.76 12.36 13.45
CA SER A 93 -14.51 12.75 12.25
C SER A 93 -13.79 12.40 10.95
N ILE A 94 -12.46 12.44 10.92
CA ILE A 94 -11.66 12.03 9.76
C ILE A 94 -11.78 10.51 9.57
N GLU A 95 -11.60 9.73 10.62
CA GLU A 95 -11.73 8.26 10.59
C GLU A 95 -13.09 7.85 10.04
N ASP A 96 -14.18 8.39 10.59
CA ASP A 96 -15.55 8.13 10.12
C ASP A 96 -15.75 8.46 8.63
N GLN A 97 -15.14 9.54 8.13
CA GLN A 97 -15.27 9.95 6.73
C GLN A 97 -14.42 9.11 5.77
N THR A 98 -13.40 8.43 6.30
CA THR A 98 -12.45 7.64 5.51
C THR A 98 -12.58 6.13 5.73
N LEU A 99 -13.59 5.68 6.48
CA LEU A 99 -13.82 4.27 6.80
C LEU A 99 -13.84 3.35 5.55
N ASP A 100 -14.42 3.83 4.45
CA ASP A 100 -14.55 3.08 3.20
C ASP A 100 -13.43 3.40 2.17
N ARG A 101 -12.33 4.03 2.61
CA ARG A 101 -11.21 4.45 1.74
C ARG A 101 -9.98 3.58 1.93
N GLY A 102 -9.12 3.60 0.92
CA GLY A 102 -7.82 2.95 0.95
C GLY A 102 -7.86 1.48 0.52
N THR A 103 -6.73 0.82 0.75
CA THR A 103 -6.57 -0.61 0.48
C THR A 103 -5.88 -1.28 1.66
N GLU A 104 -5.83 -2.61 1.63
CA GLU A 104 -5.08 -3.39 2.62
C GLU A 104 -3.55 -3.15 2.59
N LEU A 105 -3.04 -2.38 1.62
CA LEU A 105 -1.66 -1.91 1.64
C LEU A 105 -1.38 -0.94 2.79
N LEU A 106 -2.40 -0.23 3.31
CA LEU A 106 -2.23 0.62 4.48
C LEU A 106 -1.65 -0.18 5.67
N ASN A 107 -2.23 -1.35 5.95
CA ASN A 107 -1.74 -2.27 6.98
C ASN A 107 -0.31 -2.75 6.71
N VAL A 108 0.00 -3.06 5.44
CA VAL A 108 1.37 -3.43 5.05
C VAL A 108 2.36 -2.28 5.29
N PHE A 109 2.01 -1.03 4.97
CA PHE A 109 2.91 0.10 5.20
C PHE A 109 3.08 0.44 6.69
N LEU A 110 2.02 0.35 7.49
CA LEU A 110 2.11 0.50 8.94
C LEU A 110 3.06 -0.54 9.53
N TYR A 111 2.93 -1.81 9.15
CA TYR A 111 3.82 -2.89 9.55
C TYR A 111 5.28 -2.64 9.12
N LEU A 112 5.51 -2.21 7.88
CA LEU A 112 6.86 -1.93 7.39
C LEU A 112 7.52 -0.75 8.10
N ARG A 113 6.73 0.23 8.54
CA ARG A 113 7.23 1.33 9.37
C ARG A 113 7.64 0.83 10.76
N GLU A 114 6.80 0.02 11.39
CA GLU A 114 7.14 -0.60 12.68
C GLU A 114 8.42 -1.44 12.59
N CYS A 115 8.55 -2.25 11.52
CA CYS A 115 9.78 -2.99 11.25
C CYS A 115 11.02 -2.08 11.16
N ALA A 116 10.88 -0.92 10.50
CA ALA A 116 11.96 0.04 10.34
C ALA A 116 12.34 0.70 11.68
N ASP A 117 11.35 1.04 12.50
CA ASP A 117 11.54 1.63 13.83
C ASP A 117 12.21 0.65 14.81
N GLU A 118 11.88 -0.65 14.69
CA GLU A 118 12.46 -1.72 15.50
C GLU A 118 13.76 -2.33 14.92
N GLU A 119 14.20 -1.87 13.75
CA GLU A 119 15.36 -2.40 13.00
C GLU A 119 15.26 -3.92 12.70
N VAL A 120 14.06 -4.43 12.44
CA VAL A 120 13.79 -5.83 12.10
C VAL A 120 13.45 -6.01 10.62
N ASN A 121 13.63 -7.23 10.11
CA ASN A 121 13.25 -7.54 8.73
C ASN A 121 11.78 -7.99 8.69
N PRO A 122 10.98 -7.51 7.73
CA PRO A 122 9.60 -7.92 7.60
C PRO A 122 9.47 -9.40 7.26
N SER A 123 8.47 -10.06 7.83
CA SER A 123 8.12 -11.45 7.51
C SER A 123 6.61 -11.64 7.53
N LEU A 124 6.10 -12.57 6.71
CA LEU A 124 4.67 -12.84 6.67
C LEU A 124 4.14 -13.40 7.99
N ASP A 125 4.95 -14.21 8.68
CA ASP A 125 4.55 -14.83 9.96
C ASP A 125 4.31 -13.77 11.04
N ASP A 126 5.23 -12.82 11.12
CA ASP A 126 5.19 -11.69 12.05
C ASP A 126 4.08 -10.70 11.69
N PHE A 127 3.96 -10.33 10.41
CA PHE A 127 2.85 -9.50 9.92
C PHE A 127 1.47 -10.08 10.28
N LEU A 128 1.28 -11.38 10.13
CA LEU A 128 0.00 -12.01 10.46
C LEU A 128 -0.21 -12.16 11.96
N LYS A 129 0.79 -12.64 12.72
CA LYS A 129 0.57 -13.06 14.12
C LYS A 129 0.79 -11.97 15.15
N GLU A 130 1.78 -11.12 14.92
CA GLU A 130 2.18 -10.11 15.89
C GLU A 130 1.57 -8.75 15.54
N PHE A 131 1.43 -8.42 14.25
CA PHE A 131 0.87 -7.15 13.81
C PHE A 131 -0.66 -7.19 13.60
N LEU A 132 -1.19 -8.13 12.81
CA LEU A 132 -2.62 -8.15 12.48
C LEU A 132 -3.51 -8.91 13.47
N LEU A 133 -3.15 -10.15 13.81
CA LEU A 133 -4.05 -11.08 14.52
C LEU A 133 -3.73 -11.15 16.01
N VAL A 134 -3.74 -9.99 16.67
CA VAL A 134 -3.58 -9.90 18.13
C VAL A 134 -4.76 -10.61 18.80
N GLU A 135 -4.55 -11.27 19.95
CA GLU A 135 -5.52 -12.16 20.62
C GLU A 135 -6.81 -11.48 21.16
N ASP A 136 -7.11 -10.23 20.78
CA ASP A 136 -8.30 -9.51 21.23
C ASP A 136 -9.52 -9.80 20.33
N ASP A 137 -10.72 -9.84 20.93
CA ASP A 137 -11.98 -10.15 20.23
C ASP A 137 -12.33 -9.10 19.15
N GLU A 138 -11.65 -7.95 19.17
CA GLU A 138 -11.80 -6.84 18.22
C GLU A 138 -11.20 -7.15 16.83
N PHE A 139 -10.29 -8.14 16.70
CA PHE A 139 -9.56 -8.41 15.45
C PHE A 139 -10.15 -9.54 14.58
N GLN A 140 -11.45 -9.83 14.74
CA GLN A 140 -12.12 -10.90 14.00
C GLN A 140 -12.33 -10.56 12.52
N ASP A 141 -12.44 -9.28 12.18
CA ASP A 141 -12.62 -8.82 10.80
C ASP A 141 -11.31 -8.98 10.02
N GLU A 142 -10.15 -8.72 10.63
CA GLU A 142 -8.81 -8.92 10.07
C GLU A 142 -8.59 -10.41 9.75
N HIS A 143 -9.01 -11.31 10.64
CA HIS A 143 -8.95 -12.74 10.34
C HIS A 143 -9.80 -13.12 9.12
N ARG A 144 -10.95 -12.45 8.91
CA ARG A 144 -11.80 -12.68 7.74
C ARG A 144 -11.13 -12.15 6.46
N ILE A 145 -10.69 -10.89 6.49
CA ILE A 145 -10.04 -10.20 5.36
C ILE A 145 -8.80 -10.99 4.91
N TYR A 146 -7.96 -11.41 5.86
CA TYR A 146 -6.69 -12.09 5.58
C TYR A 146 -6.80 -13.62 5.45
N GLU A 147 -8.01 -14.21 5.48
CA GLU A 147 -8.22 -15.67 5.42
C GLU A 147 -7.45 -16.30 4.26
N LYS A 148 -7.48 -15.68 3.07
CA LYS A 148 -6.81 -16.18 1.87
C LYS A 148 -5.29 -16.13 1.99
N VAL A 149 -4.74 -15.09 2.61
CA VAL A 149 -3.29 -14.98 2.88
C VAL A 149 -2.88 -16.04 3.90
N ILE A 150 -3.64 -16.15 5.00
CA ILE A 150 -3.40 -17.14 6.06
C ILE A 150 -3.41 -18.56 5.50
N ALA A 151 -4.40 -18.91 4.67
CA ALA A 151 -4.54 -20.23 4.08
C ALA A 151 -3.42 -20.58 3.08
N ASN A 152 -2.75 -19.56 2.51
CA ASN A 152 -1.77 -19.71 1.45
C ASN A 152 -0.36 -19.24 1.85
N GLN A 153 -0.06 -19.13 3.15
CA GLN A 153 1.25 -18.69 3.65
C GLN A 153 2.43 -19.45 3.04
N ILE A 154 2.27 -20.76 2.77
CA ILE A 154 3.33 -21.60 2.17
C ILE A 154 3.79 -21.12 0.78
N LEU A 155 3.01 -20.27 0.11
CA LEU A 155 3.36 -19.71 -1.19
C LEU A 155 4.57 -18.77 -1.14
N ILE A 156 4.95 -18.25 0.03
CA ILE A 156 6.17 -17.43 0.15
C ILE A 156 7.45 -18.22 -0.14
N GLU A 157 7.38 -19.56 -0.13
CA GLU A 157 8.49 -20.45 -0.52
C GLU A 157 8.40 -20.86 -2.01
N SER A 158 7.41 -20.37 -2.74
CA SER A 158 7.13 -20.74 -4.14
C SER A 158 7.67 -19.70 -5.13
N ASP A 159 7.53 -19.99 -6.43
CA ASP A 159 7.81 -19.01 -7.48
C ASP A 159 6.60 -18.10 -7.76
N TYR A 160 6.87 -16.98 -8.44
CA TYR A 160 5.84 -16.01 -8.80
C TYR A 160 4.71 -16.59 -9.66
N ALA A 161 4.96 -17.64 -10.44
CA ALA A 161 3.95 -18.25 -11.30
C ALA A 161 2.92 -19.03 -10.48
N GLU A 162 3.34 -19.74 -9.44
CA GLU A 162 2.41 -20.41 -8.53
C GLU A 162 1.66 -19.41 -7.63
N ILE A 163 2.28 -18.32 -7.18
CA ILE A 163 1.56 -17.25 -6.47
C ILE A 163 0.47 -16.65 -7.38
N ALA A 164 0.81 -16.28 -8.62
CA ALA A 164 -0.14 -15.72 -9.58
C ALA A 164 -1.28 -16.68 -9.92
N LYS A 165 -1.01 -17.99 -9.97
CA LYS A 165 -2.02 -19.01 -10.20
C LYS A 165 -3.01 -19.12 -9.05
N THR A 166 -2.56 -19.02 -7.80
CA THR A 166 -3.46 -18.96 -6.65
C THR A 166 -4.26 -17.66 -6.63
N ALA A 167 -3.63 -16.52 -6.92
CA ALA A 167 -4.31 -15.23 -7.01
C ALA A 167 -5.49 -15.25 -8.00
N LYS A 168 -5.36 -15.93 -9.15
CA LYS A 168 -6.46 -16.12 -10.13
C LYS A 168 -7.68 -16.89 -9.60
N THR A 169 -7.54 -17.59 -8.48
CA THR A 169 -8.63 -18.40 -7.89
C THR A 169 -9.37 -17.69 -6.78
N LEU A 170 -8.91 -16.51 -6.37
CA LEU A 170 -9.57 -15.69 -5.37
C LEU A 170 -10.86 -15.11 -5.93
N ASP A 171 -11.82 -14.86 -5.04
CA ASP A 171 -13.05 -14.16 -5.43
C ASP A 171 -12.70 -12.69 -5.65
N ILE A 172 -13.33 -12.05 -6.64
CA ILE A 172 -13.13 -10.60 -6.86
C ILE A 172 -13.77 -9.78 -5.74
N GLU A 173 -14.69 -10.40 -4.97
CA GLU A 173 -15.27 -9.80 -3.77
C GLU A 173 -14.35 -9.94 -2.54
N ASP A 174 -13.27 -10.73 -2.60
CA ASP A 174 -12.28 -10.80 -1.51
C ASP A 174 -11.50 -9.48 -1.44
N GLU A 175 -11.40 -8.85 -0.26
CA GLU A 175 -10.82 -7.51 -0.06
C GLU A 175 -9.33 -7.43 -0.48
N LEU A 176 -8.62 -8.56 -0.41
CA LEU A 176 -7.21 -8.68 -0.80
C LEU A 176 -6.99 -9.09 -2.26
N ALA A 177 -8.04 -9.40 -3.03
CA ALA A 177 -7.90 -10.05 -4.34
C ALA A 177 -6.94 -9.31 -5.28
N ASP A 178 -7.07 -7.98 -5.35
CA ASP A 178 -6.27 -7.14 -6.25
C ASP A 178 -4.81 -6.97 -5.81
N VAL A 179 -4.53 -7.10 -4.51
CA VAL A 179 -3.19 -6.86 -3.93
C VAL A 179 -2.51 -8.15 -3.45
N PHE A 180 -3.20 -9.29 -3.47
CA PHE A 180 -2.69 -10.56 -2.99
C PHE A 180 -1.39 -10.96 -3.68
N TYR A 181 -1.34 -10.88 -5.00
CA TYR A 181 -0.16 -11.29 -5.76
C TYR A 181 1.07 -10.42 -5.44
N PRO A 182 0.98 -9.07 -5.47
CA PRO A 182 2.05 -8.19 -5.01
C PRO A 182 2.48 -8.41 -3.55
N ILE A 183 1.53 -8.53 -2.61
CA ILE A 183 1.83 -8.70 -1.17
C ILE A 183 2.56 -10.02 -0.92
N MET A 184 2.04 -11.14 -1.43
CA MET A 184 2.70 -12.44 -1.27
C MET A 184 4.08 -12.47 -1.93
N SER A 185 4.23 -11.80 -3.08
CA SER A 185 5.52 -11.68 -3.78
C SER A 185 6.53 -10.83 -3.01
N PHE A 186 6.08 -9.80 -2.29
CA PHE A 186 6.92 -9.02 -1.38
C PHE A 186 7.45 -9.86 -0.23
N PHE A 187 6.60 -10.63 0.45
CA PHE A 187 7.06 -11.49 1.54
C PHE A 187 7.94 -12.67 1.07
N THR A 188 7.87 -13.03 -0.21
CA THR A 188 8.79 -13.99 -0.84
C THR A 188 10.18 -13.36 -1.08
N GLU A 189 10.20 -12.14 -1.61
CA GLU A 189 11.41 -11.44 -2.02
C GLU A 189 11.26 -9.93 -1.75
N PRO A 190 11.60 -9.47 -0.52
CA PRO A 190 11.45 -8.07 -0.14
C PRO A 190 12.55 -7.17 -0.73
N ASN A 191 13.64 -7.77 -1.24
CA ASN A 191 14.78 -7.07 -1.83
C ASN A 191 15.13 -7.65 -3.22
N PRO A 192 14.22 -7.58 -4.20
CA PRO A 192 14.37 -8.30 -5.46
C PRO A 192 15.53 -7.76 -6.31
N SER A 193 16.23 -8.68 -6.97
CA SER A 193 17.14 -8.34 -8.07
C SER A 193 16.36 -7.94 -9.32
N SER A 194 17.03 -7.35 -10.32
CA SER A 194 16.40 -7.04 -11.62
C SER A 194 15.87 -8.27 -12.36
N GLU A 195 16.47 -9.45 -12.14
CA GLU A 195 15.98 -10.72 -12.67
C GLU A 195 14.66 -11.10 -12.00
N LYS A 196 14.58 -11.01 -10.67
CA LYS A 196 13.36 -11.27 -9.91
C LYS A 196 12.21 -10.33 -10.28
N LEU A 197 12.50 -9.04 -10.49
CA LEU A 197 11.51 -8.10 -11.00
C LEU A 197 10.98 -8.47 -12.39
N THR A 198 11.82 -9.06 -13.24
CA THR A 198 11.41 -9.55 -14.56
C THR A 198 10.51 -10.78 -14.43
N ASP A 199 10.87 -11.73 -13.56
CA ASP A 199 10.09 -12.94 -13.30
C ASP A 199 8.71 -12.62 -12.69
N PHE A 200 8.66 -11.65 -11.78
CA PHE A 200 7.42 -11.11 -11.22
C PHE A 200 6.54 -10.54 -12.33
N SER A 201 7.07 -9.59 -13.12
CA SER A 201 6.30 -8.94 -14.18
C SER A 201 5.82 -9.92 -15.27
N ALA A 202 6.56 -11.01 -15.51
CA ALA A 202 6.16 -12.06 -16.45
C ALA A 202 4.94 -12.85 -15.98
N SER A 203 4.72 -12.94 -14.66
CA SER A 203 3.65 -13.72 -14.03
C SER A 203 2.44 -12.88 -13.59
N ALA A 204 2.61 -11.56 -13.52
CA ALA A 204 1.57 -10.59 -13.15
C ALA A 204 0.25 -10.75 -13.94
N LEU A 205 -0.86 -10.55 -13.23
CA LEU A 205 -2.23 -10.66 -13.73
C LEU A 205 -2.69 -9.37 -14.39
N ASN A 206 -2.51 -8.26 -13.68
CA ASN A 206 -2.62 -6.91 -14.19
C ASN A 206 -1.22 -6.30 -14.15
N LYS A 207 -0.49 -6.37 -15.27
CA LYS A 207 0.92 -5.97 -15.31
C LYS A 207 1.16 -4.56 -14.82
N SER A 208 0.31 -3.61 -15.19
CA SER A 208 0.50 -2.20 -14.84
C SER A 208 0.30 -2.00 -13.34
N TYR A 209 -0.81 -2.51 -12.81
CA TYR A 209 -1.12 -2.41 -11.38
C TYR A 209 -0.17 -3.25 -10.52
N ASP A 210 0.01 -4.54 -10.80
CA ASP A 210 0.84 -5.45 -10.00
C ASP A 210 2.30 -4.95 -9.90
N ASN A 211 2.87 -4.49 -11.03
CA ASN A 211 4.21 -3.92 -11.03
C ASN A 211 4.27 -2.62 -10.23
N ALA A 212 3.23 -1.78 -10.30
CA ALA A 212 3.15 -0.55 -9.52
C ALA A 212 3.14 -0.87 -8.03
N ILE A 213 2.27 -1.77 -7.58
CA ILE A 213 2.16 -2.14 -6.16
C ILE A 213 3.44 -2.77 -5.66
N TYR A 214 4.03 -3.71 -6.40
CA TYR A 214 5.26 -4.36 -5.95
C TYR A 214 6.44 -3.38 -5.89
N GLN A 215 6.57 -2.46 -6.87
CA GLN A 215 7.57 -1.40 -6.81
C GLN A 215 7.34 -0.45 -5.64
N LEU A 216 6.09 -0.14 -5.34
CA LEU A 216 5.74 0.74 -4.24
C LEU A 216 6.15 0.11 -2.90
N ILE A 217 5.76 -1.15 -2.63
CA ILE A 217 6.09 -1.85 -1.37
C ILE A 217 7.62 -1.99 -1.19
N ILE A 218 8.36 -2.46 -2.21
CA ILE A 218 9.82 -2.66 -2.07
C ILE A 218 10.60 -1.35 -1.92
N ASN A 219 10.07 -0.21 -2.41
CA ASN A 219 10.73 1.08 -2.25
C ASN A 219 10.31 1.79 -0.96
N PHE A 220 9.13 1.50 -0.42
CA PHE A 220 8.74 1.90 0.94
C PHE A 220 9.59 1.18 2.00
N ASN A 221 9.88 -0.10 1.78
CA ASN A 221 10.67 -0.93 2.69
C ASN A 221 12.17 -0.52 2.79
N LYS A 222 12.69 0.27 1.83
CA LYS A 222 14.09 0.74 1.83
C LYS A 222 14.31 1.91 2.78
#